data_AF-E4U270-F1
#
_entry.id   AF-E4U270-F1
#
_cell.length_a   1.000
_cell.length_b   1.000
_cell.length_c   1.000
_cell.angle_alpha   90.00
_cell.angle_beta   90.00
_cell.angle_gamma   90.00
#
_symmetry.space_group_name_H-M   'P 1'
#
loop_
_entity.id
_entity.type
_entity.pdbx_description
1 polymer ?
#
loop_
_entity_poly.entity_id
_entity_poly.type
_entity_poly.pdbx_seq_one_letter_code
_entity_poly.pdbx_strand_id
1 'polypeptide(L)'
;MKNVNGKNTVKGKYVKGGFQTFPNGKTVYVEDFIENPQQYFKDSTFNPTTYSNKYNPDGDKTKVRVLLEYVGNKQSFWKINQSLILNRIILSNIVTVVIPFAGSGSDFLTIAPLLIEEIKKSGKQIILVFNDLNTSIVNLLKKISSKFFRQQLIREVRQIILDQKELLDENPTLEDYKVYHKLLVEELNKLELDREMNVRRAALFLVVMNTTFGGNYEWKNGKSRISISSDIKKFQGYSKVIEKIKLMSFYLGYFKVVIENKDYKKILKKYDGINTLFLIDPPYLQQDVDVLVSTKVTYGNPDFPHEECINMVKGLKGQFIYHNYRNNVQTKMFSEDKTIGHIEVHKAINNTKSISNKKKPRCVEVIYFSTWNNETTVEETTPEVSTVETQPSVQEETVVEPTTVQTVPLIPTYPMVSMFPMVSMTPSMVINNNIHYRHLKVVIPFLKSVS
;
A
#
# COMPACT_ATOMS: atom_id res chain seq x y z
N MET A 1 -28.55 -26.82 -47.46
CA MET A 1 -28.19 -27.81 -46.39
C MET A 1 -26.69 -27.71 -46.17
N LYS A 2 -26.08 -27.40 -45.02
CA LYS A 2 -26.51 -27.36 -43.62
C LYS A 2 -25.95 -26.10 -42.94
N ASN A 3 -26.75 -25.50 -42.08
CA ASN A 3 -26.30 -24.60 -41.02
C ASN A 3 -25.31 -25.33 -40.10
N VAL A 4 -24.17 -24.70 -39.79
CA VAL A 4 -23.54 -24.85 -38.46
C VAL A 4 -23.09 -23.46 -38.02
N ASN A 5 -23.90 -22.87 -37.15
CA ASN A 5 -23.51 -21.78 -36.26
C ASN A 5 -22.33 -22.26 -35.41
N GLY A 6 -21.13 -21.82 -35.75
CA GLY A 6 -19.95 -21.91 -34.90
C GLY A 6 -19.46 -20.50 -34.61
N LYS A 7 -19.88 -19.91 -33.49
CA LYS A 7 -19.13 -18.78 -32.92
C LYS A 7 -17.74 -19.32 -32.58
N ASN A 8 -16.77 -19.15 -33.47
CA ASN A 8 -15.36 -19.44 -33.20
C ASN A 8 -14.91 -18.48 -32.10
N THR A 9 -15.04 -18.94 -30.86
CA THR A 9 -14.45 -18.30 -29.68
C THR A 9 -12.95 -18.52 -29.79
N VAL A 10 -12.23 -17.46 -30.17
CA VAL A 10 -10.76 -17.47 -30.24
C VAL A 10 -10.22 -17.65 -28.83
N LYS A 11 -9.94 -18.89 -28.41
CA LYS A 11 -9.39 -19.21 -27.08
C LYS A 11 -8.06 -18.49 -26.87
N GLY A 12 -7.88 -17.86 -25.72
CA GLY A 12 -6.57 -17.31 -25.37
C GLY A 12 -5.55 -18.42 -25.09
N LYS A 13 -4.32 -18.31 -25.61
CA LYS A 13 -3.27 -19.32 -25.46
C LYS A 13 -2.02 -18.69 -24.82
N TYR A 14 -1.41 -19.40 -23.86
CA TYR A 14 -0.08 -19.06 -23.36
C TYR A 14 0.95 -19.61 -24.33
N VAL A 15 1.77 -18.72 -24.89
CA VAL A 15 2.88 -19.09 -25.77
C VAL A 15 4.15 -18.89 -24.97
N LYS A 16 4.86 -19.98 -24.70
CA LYS A 16 6.15 -19.96 -24.02
C LYS A 16 7.20 -19.37 -24.97
N GLY A 17 7.96 -18.42 -24.48
CA GLY A 17 8.99 -17.71 -25.21
C GLY A 17 10.23 -18.55 -25.44
N GLY A 18 11.07 -18.09 -26.37
CA GLY A 18 12.27 -18.76 -26.80
C GLY A 18 13.17 -17.85 -27.63
N PHE A 19 14.41 -18.28 -27.84
CA PHE A 19 15.32 -17.61 -28.77
C PHE A 19 14.85 -17.85 -30.20
N GLN A 20 14.64 -16.76 -30.95
CA GLN A 20 14.27 -16.82 -32.35
C GLN A 20 15.33 -16.10 -33.17
N THR A 21 15.86 -16.79 -34.17
CA THR A 21 16.83 -16.23 -35.11
C THR A 21 16.08 -15.65 -36.30
N PHE A 22 16.23 -14.34 -36.52
CA PHE A 22 15.61 -13.66 -37.63
C PHE A 22 16.43 -13.86 -38.92
N PRO A 23 15.84 -13.66 -40.12
CA PRO A 23 16.53 -13.86 -41.40
C PRO A 23 17.82 -13.05 -41.59
N ASN A 24 18.01 -11.98 -40.80
CA ASN A 24 19.24 -11.19 -40.77
C ASN A 24 20.32 -11.74 -39.81
N GLY A 25 20.16 -12.97 -39.32
CA GLY A 25 21.11 -13.64 -38.43
C GLY A 25 21.06 -13.19 -36.98
N LYS A 26 20.23 -12.19 -36.63
CA LYS A 26 20.12 -11.70 -35.26
C LYS A 26 19.23 -12.63 -34.44
N THR A 27 19.77 -13.21 -33.38
CA THR A 27 19.01 -14.01 -32.41
C THR A 27 18.46 -13.08 -31.32
N VAL A 28 17.14 -13.08 -31.13
CA VAL A 28 16.49 -12.29 -30.08
C VAL A 28 15.63 -13.24 -29.26
N TYR A 29 15.67 -13.07 -27.94
CA TYR A 29 14.74 -13.78 -27.07
C TYR A 29 13.35 -13.17 -27.23
N VAL A 30 12.43 -13.95 -27.79
CA VAL A 30 11.03 -13.56 -27.95
C VAL A 30 10.29 -14.03 -26.70
N GLU A 31 9.73 -13.08 -25.94
CA GLU A 31 9.15 -13.33 -24.62
C GLU A 31 7.94 -14.28 -24.67
N ASP A 32 7.67 -14.93 -23.54
CA ASP A 32 6.38 -15.55 -23.28
C ASP A 32 5.27 -14.50 -23.42
N PHE A 33 4.26 -14.79 -24.24
CA PHE A 33 3.13 -13.88 -24.43
C PHE A 33 1.81 -14.63 -24.39
N ILE A 34 0.76 -13.90 -24.03
CA ILE A 34 -0.60 -14.43 -23.98
C ILE A 34 -1.34 -13.87 -25.18
N GLU A 35 -1.69 -14.75 -26.10
CA GLU A 35 -2.50 -14.41 -27.24
C GLU A 35 -3.93 -14.14 -26.77
N ASN A 36 -4.46 -12.95 -27.09
CA ASN A 36 -5.75 -12.45 -26.64
C ASN A 36 -5.97 -12.53 -25.10
N PRO A 37 -5.33 -11.64 -24.31
CA PRO A 37 -5.29 -11.69 -22.85
C PRO A 37 -6.67 -11.73 -22.18
N GLN A 38 -7.63 -10.97 -22.71
CA GLN A 38 -8.97 -10.87 -22.16
C GLN A 38 -9.71 -12.22 -22.19
N GLN A 39 -9.49 -13.02 -23.23
CA GLN A 39 -10.09 -14.34 -23.37
C GLN A 39 -9.30 -15.42 -22.62
N TYR A 40 -7.97 -15.33 -22.56
CA TYR A 40 -7.14 -16.23 -21.74
C TYR A 40 -7.51 -16.19 -20.25
N PHE A 41 -7.83 -15.00 -19.71
CA PHE A 41 -8.30 -14.84 -18.33
C PHE A 41 -9.75 -15.26 -18.11
N LYS A 42 -10.56 -15.43 -19.16
CA LYS A 42 -11.91 -16.01 -19.09
C LYS A 42 -11.90 -17.54 -19.19
N ASP A 43 -11.05 -18.10 -20.06
CA ASP A 43 -11.02 -19.53 -20.38
C ASP A 43 -10.08 -20.33 -19.48
N SER A 44 -9.16 -19.65 -18.78
CA SER A 44 -8.40 -20.31 -17.74
C SER A 44 -9.23 -20.40 -16.46
N THR A 45 -9.04 -21.47 -15.69
CA THR A 45 -9.56 -21.66 -14.31
C THR A 45 -9.14 -20.55 -13.32
N PHE A 46 -8.50 -19.48 -13.82
CA PHE A 46 -8.21 -18.26 -13.13
C PHE A 46 -9.47 -17.40 -13.08
N ASN A 47 -10.21 -17.54 -11.99
CA ASN A 47 -11.30 -16.66 -11.68
C ASN A 47 -10.74 -15.49 -10.84
N PRO A 48 -10.58 -14.25 -11.35
CA PRO A 48 -9.98 -13.16 -10.60
C PRO A 48 -10.80 -12.71 -9.37
N THR A 49 -12.00 -13.28 -9.20
CA THR A 49 -12.94 -13.05 -8.10
C THR A 49 -12.87 -14.14 -7.01
N THR A 50 -12.25 -15.30 -7.29
CA THR A 50 -11.84 -16.25 -6.26
C THR A 50 -10.32 -16.35 -6.24
N TYR A 51 -9.70 -16.24 -5.07
CA TYR A 51 -8.25 -16.44 -4.94
C TYR A 51 -7.88 -17.88 -5.32
N SER A 52 -7.69 -18.17 -6.61
CA SER A 52 -7.21 -19.44 -7.13
C SER A 52 -5.80 -19.28 -7.72
N ASN A 53 -4.91 -20.08 -7.16
CA ASN A 53 -3.50 -20.18 -7.51
C ASN A 53 -3.38 -20.90 -8.87
N LYS A 54 -2.86 -20.25 -9.92
CA LYS A 54 -2.64 -20.92 -11.22
C LYS A 54 -1.30 -21.68 -11.31
N TYR A 55 -0.50 -21.73 -10.24
CA TYR A 55 0.78 -22.44 -10.23
C TYR A 55 0.97 -23.31 -8.97
N ASN A 56 0.02 -24.19 -8.67
CA ASN A 56 0.35 -25.35 -7.83
C ASN A 56 -0.57 -26.56 -8.12
N PRO A 57 -0.10 -27.56 -8.90
CA PRO A 57 -0.78 -28.86 -9.06
C PRO A 57 -0.73 -29.71 -7.78
N ASP A 58 0.18 -29.40 -6.85
CA ASP A 58 0.40 -30.16 -5.63
C ASP A 58 -0.07 -29.32 -4.44
N GLY A 59 -1.34 -29.46 -4.07
CA GLY A 59 -2.06 -28.59 -3.13
C GLY A 59 -1.25 -28.10 -1.93
N ASP A 60 -0.92 -26.80 -1.88
CA ASP A 60 -0.73 -26.06 -0.64
C ASP A 60 -0.76 -24.52 -0.86
N LYS A 61 -1.51 -23.84 0.03
CA LYS A 61 -1.60 -22.38 0.35
C LYS A 61 -1.81 -21.33 -0.76
N THR A 62 -3.03 -20.77 -0.79
CA THR A 62 -3.40 -19.49 -1.45
C THR A 62 -2.72 -18.30 -0.74
N LYS A 63 -1.79 -17.61 -1.41
CA LYS A 63 -1.14 -16.39 -0.89
C LYS A 63 -1.42 -15.19 -1.79
N VAL A 64 -2.00 -14.12 -1.23
CA VAL A 64 -2.13 -12.80 -1.90
C VAL A 64 -0.74 -12.29 -2.24
N ARG A 65 -0.35 -12.10 -3.50
CA ARG A 65 1.01 -11.60 -3.77
C ARG A 65 1.08 -10.09 -3.50
N VAL A 66 1.92 -9.69 -2.54
CA VAL A 66 2.20 -8.26 -2.25
C VAL A 66 3.19 -7.67 -3.26
N LEU A 67 3.10 -6.37 -3.48
CA LEU A 67 3.94 -5.63 -4.43
C LEU A 67 5.43 -5.63 -4.00
N LEU A 68 5.68 -5.44 -2.71
CA LEU A 68 7.02 -5.44 -2.11
C LEU A 68 6.97 -6.06 -0.71
N GLU A 69 8.09 -6.60 -0.24
CA GLU A 69 8.16 -7.08 1.14
C GLU A 69 8.24 -5.87 2.09
N TYR A 70 7.36 -5.83 3.08
CA TYR A 70 7.30 -4.74 4.04
C TYR A 70 6.87 -5.30 5.38
N VAL A 71 7.52 -4.85 6.46
CA VAL A 71 7.08 -5.26 7.80
C VAL A 71 5.70 -4.66 8.07
N GLY A 72 4.80 -5.44 8.68
CA GLY A 72 3.43 -5.02 8.92
C GLY A 72 2.45 -5.31 7.78
N ASN A 73 2.90 -5.85 6.64
CA ASN A 73 1.99 -6.16 5.54
C ASN A 73 0.81 -7.06 5.96
N LYS A 74 -0.36 -6.79 5.38
CA LYS A 74 -1.62 -7.47 5.70
C LYS A 74 -1.90 -8.69 4.83
N GLN A 75 -0.90 -9.24 4.15
CA GLN A 75 -1.07 -10.39 3.26
C GLN A 75 -1.82 -11.56 3.93
N SER A 76 -1.49 -11.87 5.19
CA SER A 76 -2.10 -12.98 5.93
C SER A 76 -3.53 -12.69 6.41
N PHE A 77 -3.98 -11.43 6.37
CA PHE A 77 -5.29 -11.00 6.86
C PHE A 77 -6.39 -11.06 5.80
N TRP A 78 -6.08 -11.49 4.58
CA TRP A 78 -7.03 -11.42 3.48
C TRP A 78 -8.39 -12.05 3.78
N LYS A 79 -8.43 -13.20 4.47
CA LYS A 79 -9.69 -13.84 4.87
C LYS A 79 -10.47 -12.97 5.84
N ILE A 80 -9.80 -12.45 6.87
CA ILE A 80 -10.43 -11.66 7.93
C ILE A 80 -10.93 -10.33 7.37
N ASN A 81 -10.11 -9.63 6.58
CA ASN A 81 -10.49 -8.36 5.96
C ASN A 81 -11.69 -8.53 5.01
N GLN A 82 -11.70 -9.60 4.20
CA GLN A 82 -12.84 -9.88 3.32
C GLN A 82 -14.10 -10.26 4.09
N SER A 83 -13.97 -11.10 5.12
CA SER A 83 -15.11 -11.44 5.97
C SER A 83 -15.68 -10.21 6.67
N LEU A 84 -14.84 -9.31 7.18
CA LEU A 84 -15.29 -8.05 7.75
C LEU A 84 -16.05 -7.20 6.72
N ILE A 85 -15.47 -7.03 5.53
CA ILE A 85 -16.13 -6.26 4.47
C ILE A 85 -17.49 -6.85 4.11
N LEU A 86 -17.58 -8.16 3.90
CA LEU A 86 -18.84 -8.81 3.49
C LEU A 86 -19.93 -8.76 4.55
N ASN A 87 -19.57 -8.78 5.84
CA ASN A 87 -20.53 -8.89 6.94
C ASN A 87 -20.82 -7.58 7.67
N ARG A 88 -19.98 -6.56 7.48
CA ARG A 88 -20.03 -5.31 8.27
C ARG A 88 -19.98 -4.06 7.42
N ILE A 89 -19.60 -4.16 6.14
CA ILE A 89 -19.48 -3.01 5.26
C ILE A 89 -20.51 -3.09 4.14
N ILE A 90 -21.32 -2.04 3.97
CA ILE A 90 -22.25 -1.94 2.84
C ILE A 90 -21.46 -1.52 1.59
N LEU A 91 -20.89 -2.51 0.89
CA LEU A 91 -20.08 -2.29 -0.30
C LEU A 91 -20.82 -1.52 -1.40
N SER A 92 -22.14 -1.68 -1.54
CA SER A 92 -22.94 -0.94 -2.53
C SER A 92 -22.88 0.57 -2.35
N ASN A 93 -22.74 1.05 -1.11
CA ASN A 93 -22.69 2.47 -0.79
C ASN A 93 -21.28 3.06 -0.93
N ILE A 94 -20.24 2.24 -1.10
CA ILE A 94 -18.86 2.74 -1.19
C ILE A 94 -18.56 3.28 -2.58
N VAL A 95 -18.11 4.54 -2.65
CA VAL A 95 -17.64 5.19 -3.89
C VAL A 95 -16.17 5.62 -3.80
N THR A 96 -15.65 5.74 -2.58
CA THR A 96 -14.24 6.09 -2.33
C THR A 96 -13.62 5.10 -1.38
N VAL A 97 -12.43 4.59 -1.71
CA VAL A 97 -11.60 3.77 -0.81
C VAL A 97 -10.31 4.53 -0.55
N VAL A 98 -9.97 4.73 0.72
CA VAL A 98 -8.84 5.55 1.15
C VAL A 98 -7.89 4.71 1.99
N ILE A 99 -6.60 4.78 1.64
CA ILE A 99 -5.52 4.06 2.32
C ILE A 99 -4.51 5.11 2.78
N PRO A 100 -4.66 5.65 4.00
CA PRO A 100 -3.82 6.75 4.50
C PRO A 100 -2.35 6.36 4.69
N PHE A 101 -2.08 5.07 4.87
CA PHE A 101 -0.76 4.47 5.09
C PHE A 101 -0.57 3.32 4.09
N ALA A 102 -0.13 3.62 2.88
CA ALA A 102 -0.12 2.65 1.80
C ALA A 102 0.85 1.48 2.03
N GLY A 103 2.03 1.73 2.59
CA GLY A 103 3.02 0.69 2.87
C GLY A 103 3.31 -0.18 1.63
N SER A 104 3.14 -1.49 1.77
CA SER A 104 3.28 -2.44 0.64
C SER A 104 2.10 -2.51 -0.34
N GLY A 105 1.01 -1.80 -0.05
CA GLY A 105 -0.28 -1.91 -0.74
C GLY A 105 -1.05 -3.17 -0.39
N SER A 106 -0.64 -3.92 0.64
CA SER A 106 -1.30 -5.17 1.05
C SER A 106 -2.76 -4.98 1.42
N ASP A 107 -3.09 -3.88 2.09
CA ASP A 107 -4.45 -3.58 2.57
C ASP A 107 -5.43 -3.53 1.42
N PHE A 108 -5.08 -2.80 0.37
CA PHE A 108 -5.80 -2.82 -0.90
C PHE A 108 -5.87 -4.22 -1.51
N LEU A 109 -4.72 -4.89 -1.66
CA LEU A 109 -4.64 -6.18 -2.35
C LEU A 109 -5.45 -7.28 -1.65
N THR A 110 -5.65 -7.17 -0.33
CA THR A 110 -6.52 -8.10 0.41
C THR A 110 -7.99 -7.96 0.08
N ILE A 111 -8.45 -6.81 -0.42
CA ILE A 111 -9.87 -6.51 -0.62
C ILE A 111 -10.23 -6.20 -2.09
N ALA A 112 -9.23 -5.96 -2.94
CA ALA A 112 -9.42 -5.56 -4.32
C ALA A 112 -10.36 -6.48 -5.12
N PRO A 113 -10.33 -7.82 -4.98
CA PRO A 113 -11.28 -8.69 -5.70
C PRO A 113 -12.75 -8.41 -5.36
N LEU A 114 -13.08 -8.20 -4.09
CA LEU A 114 -14.45 -7.89 -3.67
C LEU A 114 -14.92 -6.55 -4.24
N LEU A 115 -14.05 -5.54 -4.21
CA LEU A 115 -14.37 -4.23 -4.79
C LEU A 115 -14.58 -4.32 -6.31
N ILE A 116 -13.78 -5.15 -7.00
CA ILE A 116 -13.91 -5.34 -8.45
C ILE A 116 -15.20 -6.09 -8.81
N GLU A 117 -15.60 -7.08 -8.02
CA GLU A 117 -16.90 -7.73 -8.18
C GLU A 117 -18.04 -6.71 -8.06
N GLU A 118 -17.97 -5.85 -7.04
CA GLU A 118 -18.97 -4.82 -6.82
C GLU A 118 -19.00 -3.79 -7.96
N ILE A 119 -17.84 -3.38 -8.49
CA ILE A 119 -17.74 -2.52 -9.68
C ILE A 119 -18.39 -3.19 -10.89
N LYS A 120 -18.12 -4.48 -11.12
CA LYS A 120 -18.68 -5.23 -12.25
C LYS A 120 -20.20 -5.41 -12.12
N LYS A 121 -20.69 -5.65 -10.91
CA LYS A 121 -22.11 -5.86 -10.60
C LYS A 121 -22.92 -4.57 -10.75
N SER A 122 -22.43 -3.48 -10.18
CA SER A 122 -23.14 -2.20 -10.11
C SER A 122 -22.84 -1.24 -11.27
N GLY A 123 -21.73 -1.45 -12.00
CA GLY A 123 -21.24 -0.53 -13.02
C GLY A 123 -20.65 0.76 -12.45
N LYS A 124 -20.58 0.93 -11.12
CA LYS A 124 -20.09 2.17 -10.49
C LYS A 124 -18.59 2.32 -10.63
N GLN A 125 -18.14 3.57 -10.69
CA GLN A 125 -16.72 3.90 -10.58
C GLN A 125 -16.34 4.09 -9.11
N ILE A 126 -15.30 3.40 -8.65
CA ILE A 126 -14.71 3.62 -7.33
C ILE A 126 -13.43 4.44 -7.45
N ILE A 127 -13.31 5.49 -6.63
CA ILE A 127 -12.09 6.26 -6.46
C ILE A 127 -11.20 5.55 -5.44
N LEU A 128 -9.98 5.21 -5.82
CA LEU A 128 -8.99 4.58 -4.94
C LEU A 128 -7.90 5.59 -4.60
N VAL A 129 -7.82 5.99 -3.34
CA VAL A 129 -6.85 6.96 -2.84
C VAL A 129 -5.77 6.22 -2.07
N PHE A 130 -4.54 6.28 -2.57
CA PHE A 130 -3.36 5.92 -1.79
C PHE A 130 -2.70 7.16 -1.22
N ASN A 131 -2.24 7.07 0.02
CA ASN A 131 -1.35 8.04 0.63
C ASN A 131 -0.22 7.33 1.36
N ASP A 132 0.96 7.94 1.36
CA ASP A 132 2.03 7.58 2.27
C ASP A 132 2.92 8.82 2.48
N LEU A 133 3.58 8.93 3.62
CA LEU A 133 4.61 9.95 3.83
C LEU A 133 5.90 9.60 3.09
N ASN A 134 6.16 8.31 2.91
CA ASN A 134 7.33 7.83 2.20
C ASN A 134 7.26 8.16 0.71
N THR A 135 8.16 9.05 0.27
CA THR A 135 8.20 9.51 -1.11
C THR A 135 8.59 8.41 -2.10
N SER A 136 9.31 7.37 -1.70
CA SER A 136 9.65 6.23 -2.57
C SER A 136 8.43 5.31 -2.80
N ILE A 137 7.60 5.09 -1.78
CA ILE A 137 6.31 4.40 -1.92
C ILE A 137 5.39 5.19 -2.85
N VAL A 138 5.26 6.50 -2.63
CA VAL A 138 4.45 7.38 -3.48
C VAL A 138 4.96 7.39 -4.93
N ASN A 139 6.27 7.48 -5.13
CA ASN A 139 6.87 7.46 -6.46
C ASN A 139 6.51 6.16 -7.18
N LEU A 140 6.71 5.02 -6.52
CA LEU A 140 6.39 3.71 -7.04
C LEU A 140 4.93 3.59 -7.46
N LEU A 141 4.00 3.95 -6.57
CA LEU A 141 2.56 3.91 -6.87
C LEU A 141 2.23 4.80 -8.07
N LYS A 142 2.81 6.01 -8.18
CA LYS A 142 2.59 6.92 -9.32
C LYS A 142 3.03 6.29 -10.63
N LYS A 143 4.18 5.62 -10.65
CA LYS A 143 4.68 4.97 -11.88
C LYS A 143 3.87 3.74 -12.26
N ILE A 144 3.40 2.96 -11.30
CA ILE A 144 2.58 1.76 -11.58
C ILE A 144 1.20 2.14 -12.13
N SER A 145 0.55 3.16 -11.55
CA SER A 145 -0.81 3.58 -11.94
C SER A 145 -0.88 4.12 -13.36
N SER A 146 0.17 4.79 -13.86
CA SER A 146 0.24 5.28 -15.23
C SER A 146 0.66 4.19 -16.22
N LYS A 147 -0.10 3.99 -17.31
CA LYS A 147 0.25 3.02 -18.37
C LYS A 147 1.62 3.29 -18.98
N PHE A 148 1.92 4.56 -19.24
CA PHE A 148 3.19 4.97 -19.84
C PHE A 148 4.37 4.71 -18.89
N PHE A 149 4.29 5.21 -17.66
CA PHE A 149 5.39 5.02 -16.69
C PHE A 149 5.54 3.57 -16.25
N ARG A 150 4.47 2.78 -16.25
CA ARG A 150 4.54 1.35 -15.95
C ARG A 150 5.40 0.59 -16.97
N GLN A 151 5.28 0.92 -18.25
CA GLN A 151 6.12 0.29 -19.27
C GLN A 151 7.59 0.66 -19.06
N GLN A 152 7.87 1.92 -18.72
CA GLN A 152 9.23 2.35 -18.37
C GLN A 152 9.73 1.66 -17.10
N LEU A 153 8.89 1.52 -16.07
CA LEU A 153 9.24 0.84 -14.82
C LEU A 153 9.64 -0.62 -15.07
N ILE A 154 8.90 -1.31 -15.93
CA ILE A 154 9.26 -2.68 -16.34
C ILE A 154 10.60 -2.70 -17.10
N ARG A 155 10.86 -1.72 -17.97
CA ARG A 155 12.16 -1.59 -18.67
C ARG A 155 13.31 -1.36 -17.69
N GLU A 156 13.15 -0.47 -16.72
CA GLU A 156 14.15 -0.22 -15.69
C GLU A 156 14.44 -1.46 -14.83
N VAL A 157 13.39 -2.20 -14.42
CA VAL A 157 13.58 -3.46 -13.69
C VAL A 157 14.31 -4.49 -14.57
N ARG A 158 14.03 -4.56 -15.87
CA ARG A 158 14.78 -5.41 -16.80
C ARG A 158 16.24 -4.97 -16.94
N GLN A 159 16.51 -3.67 -16.97
CA GLN A 159 17.87 -3.15 -17.01
C GLN A 159 18.64 -3.58 -15.77
N ILE A 160 18.07 -3.43 -14.56
CA ILE A 160 18.68 -3.91 -13.30
C ILE A 160 18.99 -5.42 -13.34
N ILE A 161 18.17 -6.23 -14.03
CA ILE A 161 18.42 -7.67 -14.22
C ILE A 161 19.60 -7.91 -15.18
N LEU A 162 19.71 -7.11 -16.24
CA LEU A 162 20.82 -7.20 -17.18
C LEU A 162 22.13 -6.76 -16.52
N ASP A 163 22.11 -5.61 -15.84
CA ASP A 163 23.25 -5.07 -15.08
C ASP A 163 23.75 -6.11 -14.05
N GLN A 164 22.84 -6.80 -13.36
CA GLN A 164 23.20 -7.88 -12.44
C GLN A 164 23.96 -9.01 -13.15
N LYS A 165 23.53 -9.41 -14.35
CA LYS A 165 24.18 -10.51 -15.09
C LYS A 165 25.51 -10.10 -15.72
N GLU A 166 25.66 -8.83 -16.05
CA GLU A 166 26.89 -8.28 -16.62
C GLU A 166 27.97 -8.07 -15.54
N LEU A 167 27.56 -7.60 -14.36
CA LEU A 167 28.47 -7.30 -13.26
C LEU A 167 28.84 -8.51 -12.40
N LEU A 168 27.99 -9.54 -12.38
CA LEU A 168 28.22 -10.73 -11.56
C LEU A 168 28.69 -11.90 -12.43
N ASP A 169 29.58 -12.73 -11.86
CA ASP A 169 30.03 -13.97 -12.50
C ASP A 169 28.87 -14.92 -12.84
N GLU A 170 29.12 -15.90 -13.73
CA GLU A 170 28.11 -16.91 -14.12
C GLU A 170 27.52 -17.68 -12.91
N ASN A 171 28.32 -17.85 -11.85
CA ASN A 171 27.94 -18.54 -10.62
C ASN A 171 28.17 -17.65 -9.39
N PRO A 172 27.37 -16.59 -9.21
CA PRO A 172 27.64 -15.57 -8.21
C PRO A 172 27.37 -16.09 -6.80
N THR A 173 28.25 -15.73 -5.88
CA THR A 173 28.14 -16.05 -4.45
C THR A 173 27.12 -15.14 -3.76
N LEU A 174 26.77 -15.47 -2.52
CA LEU A 174 25.93 -14.58 -1.70
C LEU A 174 26.59 -13.22 -1.47
N GLU A 175 27.93 -13.15 -1.37
CA GLU A 175 28.60 -11.88 -1.14
C GLU A 175 28.56 -10.99 -2.38
N ASP A 176 28.68 -11.57 -3.57
CA ASP A 176 28.54 -10.85 -4.84
C ASP A 176 27.14 -10.20 -4.95
N TYR A 177 26.09 -10.95 -4.62
CA TYR A 177 24.73 -10.40 -4.56
C TYR A 177 24.56 -9.30 -3.51
N LYS A 178 25.23 -9.40 -2.35
CA LYS A 178 25.18 -8.35 -1.33
C LYS A 178 25.91 -7.09 -1.76
N VAL A 179 27.05 -7.22 -2.45
CA VAL A 179 27.77 -6.08 -3.03
C VAL A 179 26.88 -5.38 -4.04
N TYR A 180 26.28 -6.13 -4.98
CA TYR A 180 25.35 -5.55 -5.95
C TYR A 180 24.13 -4.88 -5.29
N HIS A 181 23.52 -5.51 -4.27
CA HIS A 181 22.42 -4.91 -3.52
C HIS A 181 22.81 -3.58 -2.85
N LYS A 182 24.02 -3.49 -2.28
CA LYS A 182 24.51 -2.24 -1.68
C LYS A 182 24.62 -1.13 -2.73
N LEU A 183 25.15 -1.44 -3.92
CA LEU A 183 25.23 -0.48 -5.02
C LEU A 183 23.83 0.06 -5.41
N LEU A 184 22.83 -0.82 -5.53
CA LEU A 184 21.45 -0.41 -5.82
C LEU A 184 20.86 0.48 -4.71
N VAL A 185 21.15 0.19 -3.43
CA VAL A 185 20.70 1.00 -2.29
C VAL A 185 21.42 2.36 -2.26
N GLU A 186 22.70 2.42 -2.62
CA GLU A 186 23.45 3.68 -2.74
C GLU A 186 22.89 4.56 -3.86
N GLU A 187 22.61 3.98 -5.03
CA GLU A 187 21.95 4.69 -6.15
C GLU A 187 20.55 5.18 -5.74
N LEU A 188 19.74 4.32 -5.09
CA LEU A 188 18.44 4.70 -4.55
C LEU A 188 18.57 5.90 -3.62
N ASN A 189 19.47 5.83 -2.64
CA ASN A 189 19.65 6.88 -1.64
C ASN A 189 20.12 8.20 -2.26
N LYS A 190 20.91 8.16 -3.34
CA LYS A 190 21.26 9.36 -4.11
C LYS A 190 20.02 10.00 -4.71
N LEU A 191 19.21 9.23 -5.44
CA LEU A 191 17.97 9.72 -6.04
C LEU A 191 16.94 10.21 -5.00
N GLU A 192 16.91 9.59 -3.82
CA GLU A 192 16.07 10.03 -2.72
C GLU A 192 16.51 11.38 -2.13
N LEU A 193 17.82 11.56 -1.92
CA LEU A 193 18.41 12.82 -1.47
C LEU A 193 18.20 13.95 -2.46
N ASP A 194 18.39 13.66 -3.75
CA ASP A 194 18.19 14.60 -4.85
C ASP A 194 16.69 14.85 -5.11
N ARG A 195 15.81 14.18 -4.34
CA ARG A 195 14.35 14.26 -4.42
C ARG A 195 13.80 13.90 -5.80
N GLU A 196 14.53 13.10 -6.56
CA GLU A 196 14.13 12.69 -7.89
C GLU A 196 12.99 11.68 -7.83
N MET A 197 11.81 12.07 -8.32
CA MET A 197 10.62 11.19 -8.42
C MET A 197 10.55 10.53 -9.81
N ASN A 198 11.67 9.94 -10.23
CA ASN A 198 11.86 9.36 -11.56
C ASN A 198 11.50 7.85 -11.59
N VAL A 199 11.53 7.23 -12.77
CA VAL A 199 11.19 5.80 -12.92
C VAL A 199 12.29 4.90 -12.34
N ARG A 200 13.56 5.28 -12.48
CA ARG A 200 14.71 4.54 -11.94
C ARG A 200 14.61 4.34 -10.44
N ARG A 201 14.32 5.40 -9.67
CA ARG A 201 14.10 5.33 -8.22
C ARG A 201 12.99 4.35 -7.85
N ALA A 202 11.87 4.35 -8.60
CA ALA A 202 10.77 3.41 -8.36
C ALA A 202 11.20 1.96 -8.64
N ALA A 203 11.98 1.72 -9.69
CA ALA A 203 12.51 0.40 -10.02
C ALA A 203 13.49 -0.11 -8.96
N LEU A 204 14.47 0.73 -8.59
CA LEU A 204 15.44 0.43 -7.54
C LEU A 204 14.74 0.09 -6.24
N PHE A 205 13.87 0.98 -5.74
CA PHE A 205 13.11 0.77 -4.51
C PHE A 205 12.33 -0.55 -4.53
N LEU A 206 11.65 -0.85 -5.64
CA LEU A 206 10.89 -2.08 -5.76
C LEU A 206 11.80 -3.33 -5.76
N VAL A 207 12.94 -3.30 -6.45
CA VAL A 207 13.88 -4.45 -6.51
C VAL A 207 14.55 -4.70 -5.16
N VAL A 208 15.08 -3.66 -4.52
CA VAL A 208 15.77 -3.81 -3.22
C VAL A 208 14.80 -4.27 -2.12
N MET A 209 13.56 -3.75 -2.12
CA MET A 209 12.52 -4.18 -1.18
C MET A 209 12.01 -5.60 -1.43
N ASN A 210 12.25 -6.19 -2.60
CA ASN A 210 11.95 -7.60 -2.86
C ASN A 210 13.15 -8.53 -2.55
N THR A 211 14.29 -7.97 -2.18
CA THR A 211 15.52 -8.70 -1.79
C THR A 211 16.00 -8.39 -0.39
N THR A 212 15.15 -7.73 0.38
CA THR A 212 15.42 -7.43 1.78
C THR A 212 15.20 -8.63 2.70
N PHE A 213 15.80 -8.59 3.89
CA PHE A 213 15.57 -9.59 4.93
C PHE A 213 14.27 -9.28 5.68
N GLY A 214 13.22 -10.06 5.42
CA GLY A 214 11.95 -10.01 6.16
C GLY A 214 11.17 -8.70 6.02
N GLY A 215 11.41 -7.92 4.95
CA GLY A 215 10.82 -6.59 4.79
C GLY A 215 11.44 -5.50 5.66
N ASN A 216 12.54 -5.77 6.38
CA ASN A 216 13.13 -4.82 7.33
C ASN A 216 13.66 -3.58 6.61
N TYR A 217 12.94 -2.49 6.83
CA TYR A 217 13.07 -1.22 6.16
C TYR A 217 12.84 -0.08 7.16
N GLU A 218 13.69 0.95 7.08
CA GLU A 218 13.50 2.22 7.77
C GLU A 218 13.68 3.35 6.75
N TRP A 219 12.78 4.33 6.75
CA TRP A 219 12.96 5.58 6.01
C TRP A 219 13.27 6.70 6.99
N LYS A 220 14.50 7.23 6.93
CA LYS A 220 14.97 8.23 7.89
C LYS A 220 15.82 9.27 7.20
N ASN A 221 15.58 10.54 7.52
CA ASN A 221 16.31 11.69 6.97
C ASN A 221 16.32 11.69 5.43
N GLY A 222 15.19 11.32 4.82
CA GLY A 222 15.04 11.28 3.37
C GLY A 222 15.75 10.11 2.69
N LYS A 223 16.27 9.11 3.43
CA LYS A 223 16.96 7.95 2.88
C LYS A 223 16.35 6.62 3.33
N SER A 224 16.45 5.64 2.45
CA SER A 224 16.08 4.25 2.66
C SER A 224 17.23 3.47 3.30
N ARG A 225 16.93 2.84 4.44
CA ARG A 225 17.80 1.88 5.11
C ARG A 225 17.16 0.51 5.00
N ILE A 226 17.77 -0.35 4.20
CA ILE A 226 17.20 -1.63 3.81
C ILE A 226 18.14 -2.73 4.28
N SER A 227 17.60 -3.71 5.00
CA SER A 227 18.36 -4.90 5.37
C SER A 227 18.59 -5.79 4.15
N ILE A 228 19.72 -6.50 4.10
CA ILE A 228 20.04 -7.38 2.98
C ILE A 228 19.67 -8.83 3.32
N SER A 229 18.98 -9.53 2.42
CA SER A 229 18.63 -10.95 2.59
C SER A 229 19.88 -11.85 2.60
N SER A 230 19.84 -12.91 3.40
CA SER A 230 20.80 -14.02 3.34
C SER A 230 20.37 -15.14 2.38
N ASP A 231 19.17 -15.05 1.80
CA ASP A 231 18.62 -16.03 0.86
C ASP A 231 18.95 -15.64 -0.59
N ILE A 232 19.89 -16.39 -1.20
CA ILE A 232 20.33 -16.23 -2.59
C ILE A 232 19.14 -16.26 -3.56
N LYS A 233 18.10 -17.08 -3.30
CA LYS A 233 16.96 -17.24 -4.20
C LYS A 233 16.16 -15.96 -4.40
N LYS A 234 16.23 -15.01 -3.44
CA LYS A 234 15.60 -13.70 -3.60
C LYS A 234 16.29 -12.87 -4.68
N PHE A 235 17.62 -12.93 -4.76
CA PHE A 235 18.41 -12.18 -5.73
C PHE A 235 18.26 -12.72 -7.15
N GLN A 236 18.11 -14.04 -7.27
CA GLN A 236 17.76 -14.71 -8.53
C GLN A 236 16.30 -14.46 -8.97
N GLY A 237 15.48 -13.88 -8.09
CA GLY A 237 14.04 -13.74 -8.27
C GLY A 237 13.57 -12.41 -8.88
N TYR A 238 14.46 -11.56 -9.41
CA TYR A 238 14.10 -10.22 -9.88
C TYR A 238 13.01 -10.23 -10.97
N SER A 239 12.97 -11.26 -11.82
CA SER A 239 11.91 -11.41 -12.84
C SER A 239 10.50 -11.47 -12.23
N LYS A 240 10.35 -12.00 -11.01
CA LYS A 240 9.07 -12.06 -10.28
C LYS A 240 8.57 -10.67 -9.88
N VAL A 241 9.45 -9.66 -9.82
CA VAL A 241 9.06 -8.27 -9.58
C VAL A 241 8.19 -7.75 -10.72
N ILE A 242 8.48 -8.14 -11.97
CA ILE A 242 7.68 -7.75 -13.13
C ILE A 242 6.26 -8.32 -13.03
N GLU A 243 6.12 -9.57 -12.57
CA GLU A 243 4.80 -10.17 -12.31
C GLU A 243 4.01 -9.39 -11.26
N LYS A 244 4.67 -8.93 -10.19
CA LYS A 244 4.04 -8.12 -9.14
C LYS A 244 3.56 -6.77 -9.66
N ILE A 245 4.35 -6.11 -10.52
CA ILE A 245 3.93 -4.88 -11.22
C ILE A 245 2.68 -5.15 -12.04
N LYS A 246 2.69 -6.20 -12.87
CA LYS A 246 1.56 -6.57 -13.74
C LYS A 246 0.29 -6.84 -12.92
N LEU A 247 0.41 -7.58 -11.81
CA LEU A 247 -0.72 -7.89 -10.92
C LEU A 247 -1.31 -6.64 -10.27
N MET A 248 -0.48 -5.80 -9.64
CA MET A 248 -0.95 -4.54 -9.05
C MET A 248 -1.63 -3.67 -10.12
N SER A 249 -1.04 -3.58 -11.31
CA SER A 249 -1.57 -2.79 -12.42
C SER A 249 -2.91 -3.30 -12.95
N PHE A 250 -3.11 -4.62 -12.96
CA PHE A 250 -4.39 -5.22 -13.31
C PHE A 250 -5.48 -4.76 -12.34
N TYR A 251 -5.22 -4.84 -11.03
CA TYR A 251 -6.18 -4.39 -10.02
C TYR A 251 -6.46 -2.89 -10.14
N LEU A 252 -5.42 -2.05 -10.22
CA LEU A 252 -5.56 -0.60 -10.32
C LEU A 252 -6.34 -0.16 -11.57
N GLY A 253 -6.33 -0.96 -12.65
CA GLY A 253 -7.07 -0.67 -13.88
C GLY A 253 -8.59 -0.61 -13.72
N TYR A 254 -9.14 -1.11 -12.61
CA TYR A 254 -10.57 -1.03 -12.30
C TYR A 254 -10.98 0.24 -11.54
N PHE A 255 -10.02 1.05 -11.09
CA PHE A 255 -10.28 2.17 -10.19
C PHE A 255 -9.87 3.50 -10.80
N LYS A 256 -10.52 4.59 -10.36
CA LYS A 256 -9.98 5.93 -10.55
C LYS A 256 -8.95 6.18 -9.44
N VAL A 257 -7.67 6.02 -9.78
CA VAL A 257 -6.58 6.07 -8.80
C VAL A 257 -6.12 7.50 -8.53
N VAL A 258 -6.04 7.87 -7.25
CA VAL A 258 -5.45 9.12 -6.75
C VAL A 258 -4.29 8.77 -5.82
N ILE A 259 -3.16 9.46 -5.95
CA ILE A 259 -1.98 9.21 -5.13
C ILE A 259 -1.53 10.51 -4.48
N GLU A 260 -1.63 10.54 -3.16
CA GLU A 260 -1.28 11.65 -2.31
C GLU A 260 0.06 11.39 -1.59
N ASN A 261 0.67 12.46 -1.12
CA ASN A 261 1.85 12.43 -0.25
C ASN A 261 1.69 13.53 0.79
N LYS A 262 0.76 13.30 1.71
CA LYS A 262 0.37 14.26 2.74
C LYS A 262 0.33 13.56 4.09
N ASP A 263 0.35 14.37 5.14
CA ASP A 263 0.04 13.92 6.48
C ASP A 263 -1.35 13.27 6.52
N TYR A 264 -1.46 12.13 7.23
CA TYR A 264 -2.68 11.32 7.27
C TYR A 264 -3.89 12.14 7.75
N LYS A 265 -3.70 13.14 8.61
CA LYS A 265 -4.79 14.00 9.11
C LYS A 265 -5.44 14.78 7.98
N LYS A 266 -4.65 15.24 7.01
CA LYS A 266 -5.16 15.93 5.82
C LYS A 266 -5.94 14.96 4.93
N ILE A 267 -5.48 13.72 4.84
CA ILE A 267 -6.14 12.68 4.03
C ILE A 267 -7.48 12.27 4.64
N LEU A 268 -7.51 11.97 5.94
CA LEU A 268 -8.74 11.64 6.65
C LEU A 268 -9.76 12.77 6.47
N LYS A 269 -9.40 14.02 6.76
CA LYS A 269 -10.31 15.17 6.60
C LYS A 269 -10.78 15.39 5.16
N LYS A 270 -9.89 15.24 4.18
CA LYS A 270 -10.19 15.52 2.76
C LYS A 270 -11.19 14.53 2.17
N TYR A 271 -11.12 13.26 2.58
CA TYR A 271 -11.90 12.19 1.97
C TYR A 271 -12.99 11.62 2.88
N ASP A 272 -13.15 12.15 4.09
CA ASP A 272 -14.20 11.69 5.00
C ASP A 272 -15.60 12.02 4.48
N GLY A 273 -16.43 10.98 4.42
CA GLY A 273 -17.77 11.03 3.87
C GLY A 273 -18.45 9.68 4.03
N ILE A 274 -19.78 9.69 4.07
CA ILE A 274 -20.60 8.49 4.37
C ILE A 274 -20.41 7.34 3.35
N ASN A 275 -19.94 7.66 2.15
CA ASN A 275 -19.66 6.71 1.08
C ASN A 275 -18.16 6.36 0.95
N THR A 276 -17.37 6.66 1.97
CA THR A 276 -15.93 6.35 2.02
C THR A 276 -15.66 5.13 2.89
N LEU A 277 -14.78 4.25 2.40
CA LEU A 277 -14.16 3.17 3.18
C LEU A 277 -12.68 3.50 3.43
N PHE A 278 -12.28 3.57 4.69
CA PHE A 278 -10.89 3.76 5.10
C PHE A 278 -10.23 2.43 5.48
N LEU A 279 -9.05 2.14 4.92
CA LEU A 279 -8.16 1.07 5.39
C LEU A 279 -6.97 1.71 6.09
N ILE A 280 -6.97 1.66 7.42
CA ILE A 280 -6.09 2.44 8.26
C ILE A 280 -5.09 1.50 8.94
N ASP A 281 -3.86 1.54 8.45
CA ASP A 281 -2.74 0.72 8.95
C ASP A 281 -1.58 1.62 9.42
N PRO A 282 -1.76 2.36 10.54
CA PRO A 282 -0.76 3.30 11.02
C PRO A 282 0.46 2.57 11.59
N PRO A 283 1.53 3.29 11.98
CA PRO A 283 2.55 2.73 12.86
C PRO A 283 1.92 2.11 14.12
N TYR A 284 2.50 1.02 14.63
CA TYR A 284 1.87 0.25 15.70
C TYR A 284 2.25 0.72 17.10
N LEU A 285 1.35 0.45 18.04
CA LEU A 285 1.55 0.58 19.48
C LEU A 285 2.36 -0.59 20.04
N GLN A 286 2.91 -0.37 21.23
CA GLN A 286 3.39 -1.45 22.09
C GLN A 286 2.19 -2.26 22.61
N GLN A 287 2.36 -3.59 22.59
CA GLN A 287 1.31 -4.53 22.96
C GLN A 287 1.11 -4.59 24.49
N ASP A 288 -0.15 -4.67 24.93
CA ASP A 288 -0.59 -4.97 26.30
C ASP A 288 -0.03 -4.00 27.37
N VAL A 289 0.15 -2.71 27.00
CA VAL A 289 0.58 -1.67 27.94
C VAL A 289 -0.50 -0.60 28.15
N ASP A 290 -0.45 0.08 29.31
CA ASP A 290 -1.38 1.13 29.72
C ASP A 290 -0.95 2.54 29.29
N VAL A 291 -0.26 2.64 28.15
CA VAL A 291 0.17 3.92 27.57
C VAL A 291 0.23 3.82 26.05
N LEU A 292 -0.10 4.92 25.37
CA LEU A 292 -0.08 5.00 23.90
C LEU A 292 1.34 5.27 23.37
N VAL A 293 2.24 4.31 23.55
CA VAL A 293 3.62 4.37 23.03
C VAL A 293 3.80 3.46 21.82
N SER A 294 4.54 3.95 20.83
CA SER A 294 4.92 3.14 19.67
C SER A 294 5.77 1.95 20.03
N THR A 295 5.58 0.84 19.32
CA THR A 295 6.51 -0.29 19.40
C THR A 295 7.90 0.09 18.87
N LYS A 296 8.96 -0.53 19.40
CA LYS A 296 10.36 -0.25 19.04
C LYS A 296 10.85 -0.99 17.78
N VAL A 297 9.98 -1.76 17.17
CA VAL A 297 10.20 -2.49 15.92
C VAL A 297 10.13 -1.56 14.69
N THR A 298 10.56 -2.06 13.54
CA THR A 298 10.73 -1.31 12.27
C THR A 298 9.46 -0.70 11.66
N TYR A 299 8.27 -1.09 12.12
CA TYR A 299 6.98 -0.49 11.72
C TYR A 299 6.35 0.38 12.81
N GLY A 300 7.05 0.57 13.94
CA GLY A 300 6.72 1.65 14.87
C GLY A 300 7.36 2.95 14.41
N ASN A 301 6.73 4.07 14.78
CA ASN A 301 7.33 5.39 14.64
C ASN A 301 7.22 6.07 16.01
N PRO A 302 8.33 6.30 16.73
CA PRO A 302 8.32 6.89 18.07
C PRO A 302 7.54 8.21 18.16
N ASP A 303 7.53 8.98 17.06
CA ASP A 303 6.91 10.30 17.00
C ASP A 303 5.48 10.26 16.45
N PHE A 304 4.91 9.07 16.22
CA PHE A 304 3.56 8.96 15.69
C PHE A 304 2.49 9.32 16.74
N PRO A 305 1.60 10.28 16.45
CA PRO A 305 0.60 10.74 17.41
C PRO A 305 -0.60 9.78 17.45
N HIS A 306 -0.46 8.68 18.20
CA HIS A 306 -1.47 7.61 18.28
C HIS A 306 -2.82 8.07 18.81
N GLU A 307 -2.84 8.86 19.88
CA GLU A 307 -4.08 9.35 20.49
C GLU A 307 -4.88 10.19 19.50
N GLU A 308 -4.22 11.12 18.81
CA GLU A 308 -4.85 11.94 17.78
C GLU A 308 -5.37 11.08 16.62
N CYS A 309 -4.58 10.08 16.17
CA CYS A 309 -5.01 9.17 15.13
C CYS A 309 -6.28 8.41 15.54
N ILE A 310 -6.32 7.84 16.74
CA ILE A 310 -7.48 7.11 17.27
C ILE A 310 -8.70 8.03 17.35
N ASN A 311 -8.54 9.25 17.90
CA ASN A 311 -9.63 10.21 18.01
C ASN A 311 -10.18 10.64 16.64
N MET A 312 -9.31 10.83 15.65
CA MET A 312 -9.75 11.09 14.28
C MET A 312 -10.51 9.92 13.67
N VAL A 313 -10.08 8.68 13.93
CA VAL A 313 -10.76 7.47 13.42
C VAL A 313 -12.15 7.30 14.04
N LYS A 314 -12.28 7.51 15.35
CA LYS A 314 -13.59 7.50 16.05
C LYS A 314 -14.56 8.54 15.49
N GLY A 315 -14.05 9.65 14.97
CA GLY A 315 -14.87 10.75 14.42
C GLY A 315 -15.19 10.65 12.93
N LEU A 316 -14.80 9.58 12.24
CA LEU A 316 -15.06 9.44 10.79
C LEU A 316 -16.54 9.23 10.50
N LYS A 317 -17.05 9.92 9.47
CA LYS A 317 -18.37 9.64 8.88
C LYS A 317 -18.34 8.41 7.99
N GLY A 318 -17.19 8.17 7.36
CA GLY A 318 -16.94 6.99 6.53
C GLY A 318 -16.74 5.72 7.37
N GLN A 319 -16.98 4.58 6.73
CA GLN A 319 -16.69 3.28 7.33
C GLN A 319 -15.18 3.03 7.36
N PHE A 320 -14.70 2.25 8.32
CA PHE A 320 -13.26 1.99 8.45
C PHE A 320 -12.93 0.56 8.88
N ILE A 321 -11.70 0.16 8.54
CA ILE A 321 -10.97 -0.97 9.13
C ILE A 321 -9.64 -0.40 9.62
N TYR A 322 -9.33 -0.60 10.90
CA TYR A 322 -8.15 -0.08 11.58
C TYR A 322 -7.35 -1.22 12.19
N HIS A 323 -6.07 -1.32 11.85
CA HIS A 323 -5.16 -2.36 12.35
C HIS A 323 -4.17 -1.83 13.38
N ASN A 324 -3.93 -2.59 14.46
CA ASN A 324 -2.84 -2.31 15.40
C ASN A 324 -2.51 -3.55 16.25
N TYR A 325 -1.56 -3.41 17.19
CA TYR A 325 -1.42 -4.32 18.32
C TYR A 325 -2.37 -3.95 19.44
N ARG A 326 -2.81 -4.98 20.18
CA ARG A 326 -3.66 -4.78 21.35
C ARG A 326 -2.95 -3.87 22.35
N ASN A 327 -3.60 -2.80 22.74
CA ASN A 327 -3.09 -1.86 23.75
C ASN A 327 -4.26 -1.48 24.66
N ASN A 328 -4.05 -1.47 25.97
CA ASN A 328 -5.13 -1.34 26.94
C ASN A 328 -5.85 0.01 26.83
N VAL A 329 -5.09 1.08 26.57
CA VAL A 329 -5.65 2.43 26.39
C VAL A 329 -6.42 2.53 25.09
N GLN A 330 -5.85 2.03 23.98
CA GLN A 330 -6.53 1.99 22.69
C GLN A 330 -7.84 1.19 22.74
N THR A 331 -7.82 0.01 23.37
CA THR A 331 -9.01 -0.82 23.55
C THR A 331 -10.09 -0.08 24.31
N LYS A 332 -9.73 0.59 25.42
CA LYS A 332 -10.67 1.42 26.19
C LYS A 332 -11.25 2.52 25.32
N MET A 333 -10.41 3.30 24.63
CA MET A 333 -10.86 4.42 23.77
C MET A 333 -11.83 3.98 22.68
N PHE A 334 -11.57 2.86 21.99
CA PHE A 334 -12.50 2.36 20.98
C PHE A 334 -13.78 1.75 21.58
N SER A 335 -13.70 1.13 22.76
CA SER A 335 -14.87 0.52 23.42
C SER A 335 -15.90 1.51 23.96
N GLU A 336 -15.52 2.79 24.11
CA GLU A 336 -16.44 3.88 24.49
C GLU A 336 -17.53 4.09 23.43
N ASP A 337 -17.26 3.74 22.19
CA ASP A 337 -18.22 3.82 21.09
C ASP A 337 -18.75 2.43 20.74
N LYS A 338 -20.03 2.20 21.05
CA LYS A 338 -20.72 0.93 20.81
C LYS A 338 -20.91 0.62 19.32
N THR A 339 -20.70 1.61 18.44
CA THR A 339 -20.72 1.42 16.99
C THR A 339 -19.40 0.90 16.45
N ILE A 340 -18.37 0.71 17.28
CA ILE A 340 -17.07 0.19 16.88
C ILE A 340 -16.91 -1.24 17.37
N GLY A 341 -16.74 -2.16 16.42
CA GLY A 341 -16.44 -3.57 16.67
C GLY A 341 -14.95 -3.82 16.68
N HIS A 342 -14.53 -4.95 17.27
CA HIS A 342 -13.14 -5.39 17.19
C HIS A 342 -13.01 -6.92 17.07
N ILE A 343 -11.90 -7.36 16.48
CA ILE A 343 -11.48 -8.76 16.42
C ILE A 343 -10.01 -8.84 16.86
N GLU A 344 -9.71 -9.77 17.77
CA GLU A 344 -8.33 -10.12 18.13
C GLU A 344 -7.82 -11.29 17.28
N VAL A 345 -6.57 -11.19 16.82
CA VAL A 345 -5.88 -12.20 16.04
C VAL A 345 -4.57 -12.55 16.73
N HIS A 346 -4.54 -13.75 17.34
CA HIS A 346 -3.36 -14.26 18.01
C HIS A 346 -2.39 -14.88 17.00
N LYS A 347 -1.16 -14.36 16.95
CA LYS A 347 -0.09 -14.87 16.07
C LYS A 347 1.09 -15.37 16.88
N ALA A 348 1.74 -16.41 16.38
CA ALA A 348 3.06 -16.79 16.85
C ALA A 348 4.12 -15.92 16.15
N ILE A 349 4.99 -15.28 16.92
CA ILE A 349 6.15 -14.55 16.41
C ILE A 349 7.25 -15.57 16.11
N ASN A 350 7.61 -15.69 14.83
CA ASN A 350 8.73 -16.50 14.38
C ASN A 350 10.00 -15.65 14.40
N ASN A 351 10.79 -15.75 15.48
CA ASN A 351 12.14 -15.19 15.49
C ASN A 351 13.14 -16.20 14.92
N THR A 352 14.13 -15.74 14.15
CA THR A 352 15.23 -16.55 13.61
C THR A 352 16.08 -17.25 14.68
N LYS A 353 15.95 -16.83 15.95
CA LYS A 353 16.58 -17.47 17.14
C LYS A 353 15.61 -18.34 17.94
N SER A 354 14.48 -18.79 17.38
CA SER A 354 13.57 -19.67 18.10
C SER A 354 14.26 -21.00 18.40
N ILE A 355 14.67 -21.20 19.64
CA ILE A 355 15.15 -22.48 20.17
C ILE A 355 13.97 -23.45 20.04
N SER A 356 14.21 -24.63 19.45
CA SER A 356 13.20 -25.62 19.04
C SER A 356 12.22 -26.07 20.13
N ASN A 357 12.49 -25.76 21.40
CA ASN A 357 11.71 -26.21 22.55
C ASN A 357 11.13 -25.09 23.45
N LYS A 358 11.18 -23.81 23.05
CA LYS A 358 10.52 -22.72 23.81
C LYS A 358 9.20 -22.30 23.16
N LYS A 359 8.17 -22.07 23.99
CA LYS A 359 6.88 -21.52 23.54
C LYS A 359 7.14 -20.23 22.75
N LYS A 360 6.70 -20.20 21.49
CA LYS A 360 6.93 -19.03 20.63
C LYS A 360 6.26 -17.81 21.26
N PRO A 361 6.93 -16.65 21.32
CA PRO A 361 6.30 -15.43 21.77
C PRO A 361 5.07 -15.17 20.88
N ARG A 362 4.00 -14.68 21.48
CA ARG A 362 2.74 -14.42 20.77
C ARG A 362 2.52 -12.92 20.66
N CYS A 363 2.07 -12.47 19.50
CA CYS A 363 1.48 -11.14 19.38
C CYS A 363 -0.04 -11.24 19.25
N VAL A 364 -0.72 -10.19 19.69
CA VAL A 364 -2.15 -10.01 19.51
C VAL A 364 -2.33 -8.78 18.63
N GLU A 365 -2.72 -8.99 17.38
CA GLU A 365 -3.15 -7.91 16.51
C GLU A 365 -4.64 -7.72 16.68
N VAL A 366 -5.09 -6.47 16.79
CA VAL A 366 -6.50 -6.12 16.88
C VAL A 366 -6.90 -5.39 15.61
N ILE A 367 -8.08 -5.72 15.13
CA ILE A 367 -8.72 -5.06 14.00
C ILE A 367 -9.97 -4.39 14.55
N TYR A 368 -10.00 -3.06 14.57
CA TYR A 368 -11.19 -2.28 14.89
C TYR A 368 -11.90 -1.92 13.58
N PHE A 369 -13.23 -1.88 13.60
CA PHE A 369 -14.01 -1.56 12.41
C PHE A 369 -15.33 -0.89 12.80
N SER A 370 -15.81 -0.01 11.93
CA SER A 370 -17.17 0.51 12.03
C SER A 370 -18.16 -0.64 11.89
N THR A 371 -19.04 -0.81 12.88
CA THR A 371 -20.19 -1.72 12.77
C THR A 371 -21.33 -0.99 12.10
N TRP A 372 -22.07 -1.73 11.28
CA TRP A 372 -23.33 -1.22 10.78
C TRP A 372 -24.36 -1.34 11.90
N ASN A 373 -24.79 -0.20 12.44
CA ASN A 373 -26.03 -0.05 13.20
C ASN A 373 -26.61 1.34 12.88
N ASN A 374 -27.12 1.50 11.65
CA ASN A 374 -28.21 2.43 11.42
C ASN A 374 -29.53 1.62 11.44
N GLU A 375 -29.80 0.98 12.57
CA GLU A 375 -31.09 1.28 13.21
C GLU A 375 -30.92 2.64 13.88
N THR A 376 -30.78 3.70 13.08
CA THR A 376 -31.48 4.92 13.44
C THR A 376 -32.92 4.47 13.51
N THR A 377 -33.42 4.25 14.71
CA THR A 377 -34.81 4.57 15.02
C THR A 377 -35.07 5.90 14.33
N VAL A 378 -35.70 5.82 13.16
CA VAL A 378 -36.66 6.84 12.78
C VAL A 378 -37.63 6.76 13.95
N GLU A 379 -37.46 7.63 14.95
CA GLU A 379 -38.61 8.02 15.74
C GLU A 379 -39.59 8.53 14.68
N GLU A 380 -40.57 7.69 14.35
CA GLU A 380 -41.80 8.17 13.78
C GLU A 380 -42.24 9.27 14.73
N THR A 381 -42.04 10.52 14.32
CA THR A 381 -42.79 11.64 14.88
C THR A 381 -44.24 11.29 14.60
N THR A 382 -44.87 10.68 15.59
CA THR A 382 -46.32 10.57 15.68
C THR A 382 -46.84 12.00 15.60
N PRO A 383 -47.79 12.31 14.70
CA PRO A 383 -48.29 13.65 14.57
C PRO A 383 -49.03 14.00 15.87
N GLU A 384 -48.48 14.93 16.65
CA GLU A 384 -49.28 15.62 17.64
C GLU A 384 -50.37 16.38 16.89
N VAL A 385 -51.59 15.87 17.02
CA VAL A 385 -52.81 16.58 16.63
C VAL A 385 -52.95 17.77 17.57
N SER A 386 -52.33 18.89 17.20
CA SER A 386 -52.71 20.19 17.77
C SER A 386 -53.91 20.72 16.98
N THR A 387 -55.08 20.65 17.59
CA THR A 387 -56.26 21.40 17.17
C THR A 387 -55.93 22.89 17.18
N VAL A 388 -55.82 23.51 16.00
CA VAL A 388 -55.74 24.96 15.85
C VAL A 388 -57.04 25.43 15.19
N GLU A 389 -57.74 26.28 15.94
CA GLU A 389 -58.96 26.98 15.57
C GLU A 389 -58.80 27.78 14.28
N THR A 390 -59.87 27.78 13.50
CA THR A 390 -60.00 28.51 12.23
C THR A 390 -60.25 30.00 12.41
N GLN A 391 -59.65 30.77 11.48
CA GLN A 391 -60.09 32.05 10.86
C GLN A 391 -59.34 33.35 11.24
N PRO A 392 -59.32 34.38 10.36
CA PRO A 392 -59.40 34.37 8.89
C PRO A 392 -58.31 35.23 8.19
N SER A 393 -58.32 35.08 6.87
CA SER A 393 -57.54 35.74 5.82
C SER A 393 -57.51 37.28 5.83
N VAL A 394 -56.34 37.83 5.51
CA VAL A 394 -56.19 39.17 4.89
C VAL A 394 -55.25 39.05 3.69
N GLN A 395 -55.72 39.59 2.57
CA GLN A 395 -55.03 39.72 1.27
C GLN A 395 -54.14 40.97 1.24
N GLU A 396 -53.22 41.00 0.28
CA GLU A 396 -52.49 42.14 -0.36
C GLU A 396 -50.99 41.85 -0.40
N GLU A 397 -50.20 42.20 -1.41
CA GLU A 397 -50.40 42.54 -2.82
C GLU A 397 -49.00 42.41 -3.46
N THR A 398 -48.97 42.18 -4.77
CA THR A 398 -47.79 42.01 -5.63
C THR A 398 -46.91 43.26 -5.76
N VAL A 399 -45.58 43.11 -5.80
CA VAL A 399 -44.69 43.94 -6.65
C VAL A 399 -43.55 43.09 -7.23
N VAL A 400 -43.38 43.24 -8.54
CA VAL A 400 -42.40 42.61 -9.44
C VAL A 400 -41.21 43.56 -9.63
N GLU A 401 -39.97 43.07 -9.65
CA GLU A 401 -39.03 43.18 -10.80
C GLU A 401 -37.57 42.78 -10.49
N PRO A 402 -36.79 42.37 -11.51
CA PRO A 402 -35.55 41.62 -11.38
C PRO A 402 -34.29 42.50 -11.54
N THR A 403 -33.13 42.01 -11.11
CA THR A 403 -31.85 42.58 -11.57
C THR A 403 -30.82 41.49 -11.82
N THR A 404 -30.40 41.41 -13.08
CA THR A 404 -29.33 40.57 -13.62
C THR A 404 -28.06 41.40 -13.71
N VAL A 405 -26.92 41.01 -13.15
CA VAL A 405 -25.59 41.49 -13.60
C VAL A 405 -24.49 40.44 -13.42
N GLN A 406 -24.03 39.95 -14.58
CA GLN A 406 -22.67 39.64 -15.05
C GLN A 406 -21.61 39.01 -14.12
N THR A 407 -21.19 37.82 -14.54
CA THR A 407 -19.90 37.17 -14.25
C THR A 407 -18.75 37.79 -15.04
N VAL A 408 -17.65 38.12 -14.38
CA VAL A 408 -16.36 38.49 -15.01
C VAL A 408 -15.35 37.34 -14.79
N PRO A 409 -14.60 36.88 -15.83
CA PRO A 409 -13.60 35.83 -15.67
C PRO A 409 -12.26 36.38 -15.15
N LEU A 410 -11.71 35.74 -14.12
CA LEU A 410 -10.36 36.00 -13.59
C LEU A 410 -9.32 35.25 -14.43
N ILE A 411 -8.42 36.00 -15.07
CA ILE A 411 -7.20 35.50 -15.72
C ILE A 411 -6.08 35.40 -14.66
N PRO A 412 -5.35 34.28 -14.56
CA PRO A 412 -4.22 34.16 -13.65
C PRO A 412 -2.94 34.78 -14.24
N THR A 413 -2.36 35.73 -13.53
CA THR A 413 -1.02 36.28 -13.77
C THR A 413 0.05 35.38 -13.12
N TYR A 414 1.02 34.93 -13.91
CA TYR A 414 2.22 34.23 -13.42
C TYR A 414 3.36 35.24 -13.23
N PRO A 415 4.06 35.27 -12.08
CA PRO A 415 5.30 36.02 -11.98
C PRO A 415 6.46 35.24 -12.61
N MET A 416 7.16 35.91 -13.52
CA MET A 416 8.45 35.50 -14.07
C MET A 416 9.50 35.41 -12.96
N VAL A 417 10.28 34.32 -12.94
CA VAL A 417 11.51 34.22 -12.14
C VAL A 417 12.71 34.24 -13.08
N SER A 418 13.59 35.19 -12.82
CA SER A 418 14.84 35.48 -13.51
C SER A 418 15.86 34.34 -13.40
N MET A 419 16.45 33.99 -14.54
CA MET A 419 17.68 33.21 -14.65
C MET A 419 18.88 34.05 -14.22
N PHE A 420 19.77 33.48 -13.39
CA PHE A 420 21.19 33.87 -13.31
C PHE A 420 22.07 32.62 -13.09
N PRO A 421 23.34 32.64 -13.53
CA PRO A 421 24.02 31.47 -14.09
C PRO A 421 24.82 30.64 -13.07
N MET A 422 25.13 29.43 -13.53
CA MET A 422 26.11 28.50 -12.97
C MET A 422 27.46 29.17 -12.70
N VAL A 423 28.04 28.87 -11.53
CA VAL A 423 29.48 28.96 -11.28
C VAL A 423 29.95 27.62 -10.74
N SER A 424 30.92 27.04 -11.44
CA SER A 424 31.65 25.85 -11.05
C SER A 424 32.65 26.18 -9.95
N MET A 425 32.77 25.31 -8.95
CA MET A 425 33.95 25.22 -8.10
C MET A 425 34.19 23.76 -7.72
N THR A 426 35.27 23.19 -8.24
CA THR A 426 36.01 22.12 -7.57
C THR A 426 36.85 22.73 -6.44
N PRO A 427 37.04 22.02 -5.32
CA PRO A 427 38.40 21.53 -5.07
C PRO A 427 38.49 20.16 -4.37
N SER A 428 39.48 19.40 -4.83
CA SER A 428 40.59 18.82 -4.05
C SER A 428 40.33 17.93 -2.84
N MET A 429 40.93 16.74 -2.97
CA MET A 429 41.37 15.79 -1.95
C MET A 429 41.65 16.38 -0.55
N VAL A 430 41.06 15.76 0.47
CA VAL A 430 41.61 15.73 1.83
C VAL A 430 41.69 14.27 2.26
N ILE A 431 42.92 13.79 2.35
CA ILE A 431 43.29 12.59 3.10
C ILE A 431 43.23 12.98 4.57
N ASN A 432 42.50 12.22 5.40
CA ASN A 432 42.87 12.13 6.81
C ASN A 432 42.54 10.77 7.41
N ASN A 433 43.60 10.10 7.83
CA ASN A 433 43.59 8.95 8.71
C ASN A 433 43.03 9.38 10.08
N ASN A 434 42.20 8.54 10.71
CA ASN A 434 42.27 8.42 12.16
C ASN A 434 41.81 7.05 12.66
N ILE A 435 42.70 6.51 13.49
CA ILE A 435 42.74 5.19 14.09
C ILE A 435 42.06 5.24 15.48
N HIS A 436 41.35 4.14 15.81
CA HIS A 436 40.92 3.61 17.11
C HIS A 436 40.32 4.50 18.21
N TYR A 437 39.22 4.02 18.83
CA TYR A 437 39.25 3.63 20.25
C TYR A 437 38.24 2.50 20.57
N ARG A 438 38.75 1.50 21.30
CA ARG A 438 38.02 0.43 22.00
C ARG A 438 37.28 1.02 23.21
N HIS A 439 36.14 0.45 23.58
CA HIS A 439 35.76 0.39 25.00
C HIS A 439 35.46 -1.05 25.44
N LEU A 440 36.35 -1.49 26.34
CA LEU A 440 36.22 -2.65 27.21
C LEU A 440 35.02 -2.50 28.14
N LYS A 441 34.45 -3.65 28.49
CA LYS A 441 33.53 -3.86 29.61
C LYS A 441 34.22 -3.49 30.93
N VAL A 442 33.57 -2.68 31.75
CA VAL A 442 33.87 -2.55 33.18
C VAL A 442 32.69 -3.12 33.95
N VAL A 443 32.99 -4.14 34.75
CA VAL A 443 32.10 -4.76 35.74
C VAL A 443 32.43 -4.09 37.07
N ILE A 444 31.43 -3.53 37.76
CA ILE A 444 31.56 -2.98 39.11
C ILE A 444 30.94 -3.99 40.07
N PRO A 445 31.69 -4.57 41.04
CA PRO A 445 31.12 -5.34 42.12
C PRO A 445 30.69 -4.44 43.29
N PHE A 446 29.52 -4.74 43.83
CA PHE A 446 29.01 -4.28 45.12
C PHE A 446 29.93 -4.69 46.28
N LEU A 447 30.19 -3.79 47.22
CA LEU A 447 30.70 -4.11 48.56
C LEU A 447 29.61 -3.84 49.61
N LYS A 448 29.30 -4.88 50.39
CA LYS A 448 28.51 -4.84 51.62
C LYS A 448 29.46 -4.79 52.82
N SER A 449 29.28 -3.76 53.64
CA SER A 449 29.05 -3.76 55.09
C SER A 449 30.12 -4.29 56.10
N VAL A 450 30.29 -3.47 57.15
CA VAL A 450 30.72 -3.77 58.55
C VAL A 450 32.18 -4.25 58.68
N SER A 451 33.06 -3.63 59.45
CA SER A 451 32.99 -3.21 60.87
C SER A 451 33.91 -2.06 61.20
#